data_AF-A0A9Q1C2V8-F1
#
_entry.id   AF-A0A9Q1C2V8-F1
#
_cell.length_a   1.000
_cell.length_b   1.000
_cell.length_c   1.000
_cell.angle_alpha   90.00
_cell.angle_beta   90.00
_cell.angle_gamma   90.00
#
_symmetry.space_group_name_H-M   'P 1'
#
loop_
_entity.id
_entity.type
_entity.pdbx_description
1 polymer ?
#
loop_
_entity_poly.entity_id
_entity_poly.type
_entity_poly.pdbx_seq_one_letter_code
_entity_poly.pdbx_strand_id
1 'polypeptide(L)'
;MISQIFQTKLCFALFADDTSILYKHRNIHVATSVINDELTIISNWFRVNKLSLNISKTNYMIFHPYQRKVDNVEIYIDKTKVSFSDKIKFLGVYLDSNLSWVNHINNICTKVSKTIGVLYRINSYVPSHIMKVLYDSLIYSQISYCNIVWGNTYPTYLNRIYLLQKKAIRLITNSNYCASTNRLFFHLKTLNIFDVYRYQVSIFMYKYVNESLPIVFDNYFNLNRDYHHYPTRKSDNFHVSRFCTQAFNRSLYVMGPKFWNNLNNDIKNSKSLGIFCRNLKKHILQRYNS
;
A
#
# COMPACT_ATOMS: atom_id res chain seq x y z
N MET A 1 -5.30 16.77 17.12
CA MET A 1 -4.74 17.61 18.20
C MET A 1 -3.60 18.50 17.67
N ILE A 2 -2.42 18.00 17.28
CA ILE A 2 -1.35 18.85 16.69
C ILE A 2 -1.79 19.54 15.38
N SER A 3 -2.42 18.81 14.45
CA SER A 3 -2.92 19.39 13.18
C SER A 3 -4.05 20.41 13.32
N GLN A 4 -4.72 20.47 14.47
CA GLN A 4 -5.77 21.46 14.78
C GLN A 4 -5.22 22.67 15.56
N ILE A 5 -4.11 22.48 16.29
CA ILE A 5 -3.43 23.52 17.06
C ILE A 5 -2.59 24.41 16.14
N PHE A 6 -2.14 23.87 15.00
CA PHE A 6 -1.27 24.56 14.08
C PHE A 6 -1.99 24.89 12.77
N GLN A 7 -2.13 26.18 12.44
CA GLN A 7 -2.27 26.68 11.07
C GLN A 7 -0.94 26.54 10.29
N THR A 8 -0.25 25.41 10.45
CA THR A 8 1.00 25.13 9.75
C THR A 8 0.69 24.78 8.30
N LYS A 9 1.62 25.11 7.39
CA LYS A 9 1.55 24.69 5.98
C LYS A 9 1.80 23.19 5.78
N LEU A 10 2.13 22.49 6.87
CA LEU A 10 2.56 21.11 6.91
C LEU A 10 1.40 20.13 7.08
N CYS A 11 1.51 18.98 6.43
CA CYS A 11 0.63 17.85 6.63
C CYS A 11 1.27 16.87 7.64
N PHE A 12 0.52 16.50 8.67
CA PHE A 12 0.98 15.59 9.72
C PHE A 12 0.35 14.20 9.55
N ALA A 13 1.19 13.18 9.60
CA ALA A 13 0.80 11.79 9.78
C ALA A 13 1.34 11.32 11.14
N LEU A 14 0.44 11.10 12.09
CA LEU A 14 0.75 10.73 13.46
C LEU A 14 0.36 9.27 13.71
N PHE A 15 1.25 8.49 14.31
CA PHE A 15 0.96 7.15 14.77
C PHE A 15 1.71 6.87 16.07
N ALA A 16 0.98 6.77 17.18
CA ALA A 16 1.57 6.71 18.52
C ALA A 16 2.57 7.87 18.74
N ASP A 17 3.83 7.56 19.00
CA ASP A 17 4.94 8.51 19.15
C ASP A 17 5.60 8.91 17.82
N ASP A 18 5.43 8.11 16.76
CA ASP A 18 5.98 8.41 15.44
C ASP A 18 5.22 9.56 14.77
N THR A 19 5.93 10.67 14.55
CA THR A 19 5.42 11.84 13.83
C THR A 19 6.09 11.96 12.48
N SER A 20 5.30 11.98 11.41
CA SER A 20 5.78 12.22 10.04
C SER A 20 5.19 13.52 9.49
N ILE A 21 6.07 14.35 8.94
CA ILE A 21 5.73 15.67 8.40
C ILE A 21 5.91 15.64 6.89
N LEU A 22 4.90 16.11 6.17
CA LEU A 22 4.88 16.16 4.71
C LEU A 22 4.64 17.59 4.25
N TYR A 23 5.46 18.06 3.31
CA TYR A 23 5.27 19.32 2.63
C TYR A 23 5.52 19.14 1.14
N LYS A 24 4.73 19.84 0.31
CA LYS A 24 4.84 19.76 -1.16
C LYS A 24 5.05 21.16 -1.73
N HIS A 25 6.07 21.31 -2.56
CA HIS A 25 6.30 22.53 -3.31
C HIS A 25 7.02 22.22 -4.63
N ARG A 26 6.84 23.06 -5.67
CA ARG A 26 7.44 22.83 -7.00
C ARG A 26 8.96 23.05 -7.00
N ASN A 27 9.40 24.05 -6.23
CA ASN A 27 10.80 24.42 -6.02
C ASN A 27 11.29 23.86 -4.68
N ILE A 28 12.38 23.08 -4.71
CA ILE A 28 12.96 22.43 -3.54
C ILE A 28 13.55 23.43 -2.53
N HIS A 29 14.14 24.52 -2.99
CA HIS A 29 14.74 25.54 -2.12
C HIS A 29 13.67 26.25 -1.28
N VAL A 30 12.55 26.59 -1.91
CA VAL A 30 11.37 27.13 -1.20
C VAL A 30 10.77 26.08 -0.27
N ALA A 31 10.77 24.80 -0.67
CA ALA A 31 10.31 23.70 0.19
C ALA A 31 11.15 23.62 1.47
N THR A 32 12.46 23.62 1.32
CA THR A 32 13.42 23.55 2.41
C THR A 32 13.34 24.76 3.33
N SER A 33 13.23 25.97 2.78
CA SER A 33 13.06 27.20 3.59
C SER A 33 11.82 27.09 4.46
N VAL A 34 10.65 26.79 3.86
CA VAL A 34 9.39 26.67 4.60
C VAL A 34 9.45 25.56 5.63
N ILE A 35 10.01 24.39 5.30
CA ILE A 35 10.14 23.30 6.26
C ILE A 35 11.03 23.71 7.45
N ASN A 36 12.17 24.35 7.21
CA ASN A 36 13.06 24.80 8.28
C ASN A 36 12.37 25.82 9.18
N ASP A 37 11.66 26.80 8.60
CA ASP A 37 10.90 27.80 9.35
C ASP A 37 9.82 27.14 10.22
N GLU A 38 9.02 26.24 9.65
CA GLU A 38 7.94 25.55 10.37
C GLU A 38 8.48 24.57 11.43
N LEU A 39 9.63 23.92 11.19
CA LEU A 39 10.28 23.06 12.17
C LEU A 39 10.77 23.83 13.39
N THR A 40 11.17 25.11 13.25
CA THR A 40 11.51 25.94 14.42
C THR A 40 10.31 26.19 15.32
N ILE A 41 9.14 26.44 14.73
CA ILE A 41 7.87 26.64 15.43
C ILE A 41 7.47 25.35 16.16
N ILE A 42 7.54 24.23 15.46
CA ILE A 42 7.23 22.90 16.01
C ILE A 42 8.17 22.56 17.17
N SER A 43 9.46 22.77 17.00
CA SER A 43 10.44 22.50 18.07
C SER A 43 10.16 23.34 19.32
N ASN A 44 9.88 24.64 19.15
CA ASN A 44 9.53 25.50 20.27
C ASN A 44 8.27 25.01 21.00
N TRP A 45 7.26 24.54 20.26
CA TRP A 45 6.06 23.97 20.85
C TRP A 45 6.35 22.68 21.64
N PHE A 46 7.14 21.75 21.10
CA PHE A 46 7.55 20.55 21.83
C PHE A 46 8.24 20.93 23.15
N ARG A 47 9.14 21.92 23.12
CA ARG A 47 9.83 22.43 24.31
C ARG A 47 8.87 23.04 25.34
N VAL A 48 7.93 23.88 24.92
CA VAL A 48 6.91 24.48 25.81
C VAL A 48 6.03 23.39 26.45
N ASN A 49 5.75 22.31 25.71
CA ASN A 49 4.99 21.17 26.20
C ASN A 49 5.85 20.13 26.94
N LYS A 50 7.10 20.47 27.29
CA LYS A 50 8.04 19.59 28.01
C LYS A 50 8.29 18.25 27.32
N LEU A 51 8.26 18.25 26.00
CA LEU A 51 8.57 17.10 25.15
C LEU A 51 9.92 17.32 24.46
N SER A 52 10.77 16.30 24.46
CA SER A 52 12.08 16.33 23.81
C SER A 52 12.04 15.63 22.45
N LEU A 53 12.43 16.31 21.38
CA LEU A 53 12.58 15.72 20.06
C LEU A 53 13.85 14.86 19.98
N ASN A 54 13.71 13.63 19.48
CA ASN A 54 14.85 12.75 19.24
C ASN A 54 15.41 12.98 17.83
N ILE A 55 16.24 14.01 17.70
CA ILE A 55 16.81 14.44 16.42
C ILE A 55 17.65 13.33 15.78
N SER A 56 18.40 12.54 16.57
CA SER A 56 19.24 11.46 16.02
C SER A 56 18.45 10.29 15.41
N LYS A 57 17.20 10.09 15.83
CA LYS A 57 16.27 9.15 15.18
C LYS A 57 15.46 9.78 14.04
N THR A 58 15.47 11.10 13.93
CA THR A 58 14.71 11.84 12.93
C THR A 58 15.47 11.82 11.61
N ASN A 59 14.80 11.40 10.54
CA ASN A 59 15.36 11.39 9.20
C ASN A 59 14.43 12.15 8.26
N TYR A 60 14.98 12.72 7.20
CA TYR A 60 14.20 13.25 6.10
C TYR A 60 14.51 12.53 4.79
N MET A 61 13.53 12.54 3.89
CA MET A 61 13.62 11.97 2.55
C MET A 61 12.89 12.89 1.59
N ILE A 62 13.41 13.03 0.38
CA ILE A 62 12.82 13.87 -0.66
C ILE A 62 12.18 12.97 -1.70
N PHE A 63 10.87 13.10 -1.90
CA PHE A 63 10.18 12.36 -2.94
C PHE A 63 10.29 13.07 -4.29
N HIS A 64 10.75 12.36 -5.31
CA HIS A 64 10.84 12.89 -6.67
C HIS A 64 10.68 11.79 -7.74
N PRO A 65 10.28 12.15 -8.97
CA PRO A 65 10.35 11.22 -10.10
C PRO A 65 11.80 10.78 -10.34
N TYR A 66 12.00 9.51 -10.70
CA TYR A 66 13.33 8.93 -10.97
C TYR A 66 14.15 9.71 -12.00
N GLN A 67 13.49 10.33 -12.99
CA GLN A 67 14.14 11.12 -14.04
C GLN A 67 14.60 12.51 -13.59
N ARG A 68 14.11 13.00 -12.44
CA ARG A 68 14.42 14.34 -11.94
C ARG A 68 15.66 14.27 -11.04
N LYS A 69 16.69 15.06 -11.38
CA LYS A 69 17.78 15.37 -10.45
C LYS A 69 17.27 16.36 -9.41
N VAL A 70 17.60 16.12 -8.14
CA VAL A 70 17.23 16.99 -7.02
C VAL A 70 18.50 17.56 -6.43
N ASP A 71 18.50 18.86 -6.19
CA ASP A 71 19.60 19.52 -5.51
C ASP A 71 19.74 18.99 -4.08
N ASN A 72 20.99 18.95 -3.59
CA ASN A 72 21.24 18.65 -2.20
C ASN A 72 20.74 19.83 -1.34
N VAL A 73 19.79 19.54 -0.47
CA VAL A 73 19.24 20.50 0.49
C VAL A 73 19.36 19.94 1.89
N GLU A 74 19.48 20.84 2.86
CA GLU A 74 19.70 20.48 4.26
C GLU A 74 18.53 20.95 5.12
N ILE A 75 18.09 20.07 6.00
CA ILE A 75 17.01 20.33 6.95
C ILE A 75 17.61 20.41 8.35
N TYR A 76 17.18 21.41 9.12
CA TYR A 76 17.68 21.70 10.44
C TYR A 76 16.55 21.71 11.47
N ILE A 77 16.82 21.15 12.66
CA ILE A 77 15.97 21.24 13.86
C ILE A 77 16.87 21.73 14.99
N ASP A 78 16.53 22.82 15.67
CA ASP A 78 17.34 23.40 16.76
C ASP A 78 18.83 23.56 16.42
N LYS A 79 19.14 24.03 15.20
CA LYS A 79 20.51 24.18 14.66
C LYS A 79 21.26 22.86 14.41
N THR A 80 20.64 21.72 14.67
CA THR A 80 21.21 20.41 14.34
C THR A 80 20.71 19.93 12.98
N LYS A 81 21.63 19.42 12.16
CA LYS A 81 21.29 18.90 10.83
C LYS A 81 20.60 17.54 10.97
N VAL A 82 19.43 17.41 10.35
CA VAL A 82 18.69 16.15 10.27
C VAL A 82 19.37 15.22 9.25
N SER A 83 19.41 13.92 9.51
CA SER A 83 20.01 12.96 8.58
C SER A 83 19.11 12.72 7.36
N PHE A 84 19.72 12.82 6.18
CA PHE A 84 19.09 12.41 4.93
C PHE A 84 19.07 10.89 4.80
N SER A 85 17.97 10.34 4.27
CA SER A 85 17.88 8.92 3.97
C SER A 85 17.07 8.65 2.69
N ASP A 86 17.65 7.88 1.78
CA ASP A 86 16.97 7.40 0.57
C ASP A 86 16.00 6.24 0.81
N LYS A 87 15.98 5.70 2.04
CA LYS A 87 15.10 4.59 2.42
C LYS A 87 14.67 4.70 3.88
N ILE A 88 13.38 4.92 4.09
CA ILE A 88 12.78 5.01 5.43
C ILE A 88 11.77 3.88 5.61
N LYS A 89 11.72 3.31 6.82
CA LYS A 89 10.66 2.36 7.20
C LYS A 89 9.56 3.14 7.90
N PHE A 90 8.38 3.20 7.29
CA PHE A 90 7.20 3.85 7.82
C PHE A 90 6.08 2.83 8.03
N LEU A 91 5.61 2.68 9.27
CA LEU A 91 4.56 1.72 9.65
C LEU A 91 4.76 0.31 9.08
N GLY A 92 6.00 -0.19 9.11
CA GLY A 92 6.33 -1.53 8.61
C GLY A 92 6.56 -1.64 7.10
N VAL A 93 6.37 -0.56 6.33
CA VAL A 93 6.62 -0.50 4.89
C VAL A 93 7.88 0.30 4.59
N TYR A 94 8.73 -0.19 3.70
CA TYR A 94 9.89 0.59 3.24
C TYR A 94 9.50 1.53 2.10
N LEU A 95 9.72 2.82 2.33
CA LEU A 95 9.60 3.89 1.35
C LEU A 95 10.98 4.25 0.82
N ASP A 96 11.04 4.56 -0.46
CA ASP A 96 12.22 5.08 -1.14
C ASP A 96 11.88 6.39 -1.88
N SER A 97 12.88 7.22 -2.16
CA SER A 97 12.74 8.56 -2.76
C SER A 97 11.90 8.59 -4.05
N ASN A 98 11.84 7.46 -4.79
CA ASN A 98 11.06 7.34 -6.03
C ASN A 98 9.81 6.46 -5.92
N LEU A 99 9.48 5.96 -4.72
CA LEU A 99 8.37 5.02 -4.48
C LEU A 99 8.42 3.81 -5.45
N SER A 100 9.62 3.25 -5.66
CA SER A 100 9.82 2.06 -6.50
C SER A 100 9.32 0.78 -5.81
N TRP A 101 9.27 0.79 -4.48
CA TRP A 101 8.93 -0.36 -3.61
C TRP A 101 9.91 -1.53 -3.67
N VAL A 102 11.05 -1.37 -4.35
CA VAL A 102 12.05 -2.44 -4.53
C VAL A 102 12.59 -2.92 -3.19
N ASN A 103 12.92 -1.99 -2.30
CA ASN A 103 13.42 -2.30 -0.95
C ASN A 103 12.39 -3.07 -0.11
N HIS A 104 11.12 -2.67 -0.19
CA HIS A 104 10.03 -3.33 0.51
C HIS A 104 9.80 -4.75 -0.01
N ILE A 105 9.75 -4.91 -1.34
CA ILE A 105 9.59 -6.21 -2.00
C ILE A 105 10.78 -7.13 -1.69
N ASN A 106 12.01 -6.62 -1.68
CA ASN A 106 13.19 -7.38 -1.27
C ASN A 106 13.03 -7.92 0.15
N ASN A 107 12.62 -7.08 1.10
CA ASN A 107 12.37 -7.47 2.48
C ASN A 107 11.28 -8.55 2.59
N ILE A 108 10.17 -8.42 1.86
CA ILE A 108 9.12 -9.45 1.81
C ILE A 108 9.69 -10.76 1.24
N CYS A 109 10.38 -10.71 0.09
CA CYS A 109 10.97 -11.88 -0.55
C CYS A 109 11.95 -12.60 0.39
N THR A 110 12.80 -11.88 1.12
CA THR A 110 13.72 -12.46 2.10
C THR A 110 12.97 -13.17 3.22
N LYS A 111 11.94 -12.53 3.81
CA LYS A 111 11.12 -13.14 4.86
C LYS A 111 10.41 -14.41 4.35
N VAL A 112 9.70 -14.29 3.23
CA VAL A 112 8.96 -15.40 2.61
C VAL A 112 9.90 -16.55 2.25
N SER A 113 11.10 -16.27 1.71
CA SER A 113 12.06 -17.32 1.34
C SER A 113 12.57 -18.08 2.57
N LYS A 114 12.87 -17.38 3.67
CA LYS A 114 13.24 -18.00 4.96
C LYS A 114 12.09 -18.88 5.47
N THR A 115 10.86 -18.37 5.46
CA THR A 115 9.67 -19.13 5.87
C THR A 115 9.48 -20.39 5.02
N ILE A 116 9.63 -20.30 3.69
CA ILE A 116 9.56 -21.47 2.81
C ILE A 116 10.63 -22.51 3.16
N GLY A 117 11.85 -22.08 3.51
CA GLY A 117 12.91 -22.99 3.97
C GLY A 117 12.52 -23.75 5.24
N VAL A 118 11.88 -23.08 6.19
CA VAL A 118 11.34 -23.72 7.41
C VAL A 118 10.22 -24.69 7.06
N LEU A 119 9.24 -24.24 6.26
CA LEU A 119 8.12 -25.06 5.80
C LEU A 119 8.61 -26.33 5.09
N TYR A 120 9.67 -26.22 4.29
CA TYR A 120 10.24 -27.37 3.58
C TYR A 120 10.73 -28.47 4.53
N ARG A 121 11.38 -28.08 5.64
CA ARG A 121 11.93 -29.03 6.63
C ARG A 121 10.84 -29.75 7.42
N ILE A 122 9.71 -29.09 7.68
CA ILE A 122 8.61 -29.68 8.45
C ILE A 122 7.58 -30.40 7.57
N ASN A 123 7.67 -30.26 6.25
CA ASN A 123 6.64 -30.74 5.31
C ASN A 123 6.39 -32.26 5.41
N SER A 124 7.41 -33.06 5.72
CA SER A 124 7.27 -34.50 5.91
C SER A 124 6.55 -34.91 7.19
N TYR A 125 6.44 -34.00 8.16
CA TYR A 125 5.90 -34.28 9.49
C TYR A 125 4.52 -33.64 9.72
N VAL A 126 4.10 -32.75 8.82
CA VAL A 126 2.94 -31.88 9.03
C VAL A 126 1.91 -32.07 7.91
N PRO A 127 0.63 -32.34 8.24
CA PRO A 127 -0.42 -32.46 7.23
C PRO A 127 -0.60 -31.18 6.39
N SER A 128 -1.05 -31.35 5.14
CA SER A 128 -1.23 -30.26 4.18
C SER A 128 -2.15 -29.13 4.66
N HIS A 129 -3.18 -29.43 5.45
CA HIS A 129 -4.08 -28.42 6.01
C HIS A 129 -3.38 -27.52 7.05
N ILE A 130 -2.47 -28.06 7.86
CA ILE A 130 -1.66 -27.26 8.79
C ILE A 130 -0.62 -26.45 8.01
N MET A 131 0.01 -27.04 6.99
CA MET A 131 0.90 -26.31 6.08
C MET A 131 0.21 -25.11 5.44
N LYS A 132 -1.08 -25.25 5.11
CA LYS A 132 -1.91 -24.16 4.61
C LYS A 132 -2.14 -23.06 5.67
N VAL A 133 -2.43 -23.42 6.92
CA VAL A 133 -2.56 -22.45 8.03
C VAL A 133 -1.25 -21.70 8.26
N LEU A 134 -0.10 -22.39 8.21
CA LEU A 134 1.21 -21.76 8.32
C LEU A 134 1.50 -20.81 7.15
N TYR A 135 1.10 -21.18 5.94
CA TYR A 135 1.18 -20.29 4.79
C TYR A 135 0.34 -19.01 5.01
N ASP A 136 -0.90 -19.14 5.46
CA ASP A 136 -1.77 -17.98 5.65
C ASP A 136 -1.25 -17.04 6.74
N SER A 137 -0.79 -17.60 7.85
CA SER A 137 -0.29 -16.85 9.01
C SER A 137 1.09 -16.22 8.77
N LEU A 138 2.00 -16.87 8.04
CA LEU A 138 3.39 -16.43 7.91
C LEU A 138 3.74 -15.80 6.55
N ILE A 139 3.11 -16.25 5.46
CA ILE A 139 3.41 -15.77 4.11
C ILE A 139 2.33 -14.81 3.62
N TYR A 140 1.07 -15.23 3.65
CA TYR A 140 -0.04 -14.42 3.15
C TYR A 140 -0.24 -13.15 3.99
N SER A 141 -0.05 -13.21 5.31
CA SER A 141 -0.07 -12.03 6.19
C SER A 141 0.95 -10.96 5.80
N GLN A 142 2.19 -11.35 5.46
CA GLN A 142 3.23 -10.43 5.00
C GLN A 142 2.89 -9.81 3.63
N ILE A 143 2.32 -10.61 2.73
CA ILE A 143 1.93 -10.18 1.39
C ILE A 143 0.72 -9.25 1.41
N SER A 144 -0.24 -9.50 2.31
CA SER A 144 -1.47 -8.72 2.42
C SER A 144 -1.27 -7.43 3.21
N TYR A 145 -0.27 -7.34 4.09
CA TYR A 145 0.00 -6.14 4.86
C TYR A 145 0.30 -4.92 3.97
N CYS A 146 -0.50 -3.86 4.13
CA CYS A 146 -0.43 -2.61 3.35
C CYS A 146 -0.40 -2.80 1.83
N ASN A 147 -0.93 -3.92 1.31
CA ASN A 147 -0.78 -4.27 -0.10
C ASN A 147 -1.46 -3.26 -1.04
N ILE A 148 -2.52 -2.58 -0.61
CA ILE A 148 -3.13 -1.46 -1.36
C ILE A 148 -2.10 -0.38 -1.74
N VAL A 149 -1.06 -0.18 -0.93
CA VAL A 149 -0.05 0.89 -1.13
C VAL A 149 1.01 0.47 -2.16
N TRP A 150 1.56 -0.74 -2.04
CA TRP A 150 2.73 -1.18 -2.81
C TRP A 150 2.44 -2.30 -3.84
N GLY A 151 1.28 -2.94 -3.71
CA GLY A 151 0.90 -4.16 -4.45
C GLY A 151 0.61 -3.96 -5.94
N ASN A 152 0.64 -2.70 -6.41
CA ASN A 152 0.50 -2.34 -7.81
C ASN A 152 1.74 -1.62 -8.33
N THR A 153 2.90 -2.24 -8.14
CA THR A 153 4.15 -1.79 -8.77
C THR A 153 4.41 -2.56 -10.07
N TYR A 154 5.63 -2.45 -10.62
CA TYR A 154 6.02 -3.14 -11.84
C TYR A 154 5.88 -4.66 -11.71
N PRO A 155 5.29 -5.35 -12.72
CA PRO A 155 5.12 -6.81 -12.70
C PRO A 155 6.42 -7.57 -12.50
N THR A 156 7.55 -7.04 -12.98
CA THR A 156 8.89 -7.61 -12.79
C THR A 156 9.25 -7.79 -11.32
N TYR A 157 8.88 -6.83 -10.46
CA TYR A 157 9.13 -6.90 -9.02
C TYR A 157 8.15 -7.84 -8.32
N LEU A 158 6.85 -7.75 -8.65
CA LEU A 158 5.83 -8.61 -8.07
C LEU A 158 6.00 -10.08 -8.48
N ASN A 159 6.55 -10.36 -9.66
CA ASN A 159 6.80 -11.71 -10.12
C ASN A 159 7.74 -12.49 -9.18
N ARG A 160 8.67 -11.80 -8.49
CA ARG A 160 9.54 -12.44 -7.50
C ARG A 160 8.73 -13.00 -6.32
N ILE A 161 7.77 -12.22 -5.81
CA ILE A 161 6.84 -12.68 -4.77
C ILE A 161 5.95 -13.80 -5.33
N TYR A 162 5.46 -13.66 -6.56
CA TYR A 162 4.62 -14.67 -7.20
C TYR A 162 5.32 -16.02 -7.34
N LEU A 163 6.59 -16.03 -7.77
CA LEU A 163 7.40 -17.25 -7.86
C LEU A 163 7.61 -17.91 -6.50
N LEU A 164 7.82 -17.13 -5.44
CA LEU A 164 7.89 -17.65 -4.07
C LEU A 164 6.55 -18.22 -3.61
N GLN A 165 5.42 -17.54 -3.90
CA GLN A 165 4.10 -18.10 -3.62
C GLN A 165 3.88 -19.42 -4.37
N LYS A 166 4.27 -19.52 -5.65
CA LYS A 166 4.19 -20.76 -6.44
C LYS A 166 4.98 -21.89 -5.79
N LYS A 167 6.20 -21.59 -5.31
CA LYS A 167 7.04 -22.56 -4.58
C LYS A 167 6.35 -23.04 -3.30
N ALA A 168 5.82 -22.11 -2.51
CA ALA A 168 5.12 -22.44 -1.27
C ALA A 168 3.84 -23.27 -1.52
N ILE A 169 3.05 -22.92 -2.53
CA ILE A 169 1.82 -23.63 -2.87
C ILE A 169 2.10 -25.07 -3.30
N ARG A 170 3.11 -25.29 -4.16
CA ARG A 170 3.52 -26.65 -4.55
C ARG A 170 4.03 -27.47 -3.38
N LEU A 171 4.73 -26.83 -2.44
CA LEU A 171 5.18 -27.48 -1.22
C LEU A 171 3.99 -27.96 -0.38
N ILE A 172 2.99 -27.10 -0.15
CA ILE A 172 1.79 -27.44 0.64
C ILE A 172 1.02 -28.61 0.02
N THR A 173 0.96 -28.68 -1.31
CA THR A 173 0.21 -29.72 -2.05
C THR A 173 1.07 -30.91 -2.44
N ASN A 174 2.34 -31.00 -2.02
CA ASN A 174 3.31 -32.02 -2.44
C ASN A 174 3.31 -32.25 -3.96
N SER A 175 3.14 -31.18 -4.73
CA SER A 175 3.02 -31.26 -6.18
C SER A 175 4.37 -31.11 -6.87
N ASN A 176 4.51 -31.75 -8.02
CA ASN A 176 5.71 -31.67 -8.84
C ASN A 176 6.08 -30.22 -9.18
N TYR A 177 7.37 -29.98 -9.40
CA TYR A 177 7.91 -28.65 -9.73
C TYR A 177 7.23 -28.02 -10.96
N CYS A 178 6.88 -28.83 -11.97
CA CYS A 178 6.23 -28.39 -13.20
C CYS A 178 4.70 -28.31 -13.12
N ALA A 179 4.09 -28.66 -11.97
CA ALA A 179 2.64 -28.62 -11.82
C ALA A 179 2.11 -27.19 -12.03
N SER A 180 0.99 -27.10 -12.76
CA SER A 180 0.27 -25.84 -12.97
C SER A 180 -0.23 -25.30 -11.64
N THR A 181 0.20 -24.10 -11.28
CA THR A 181 -0.09 -23.51 -9.98
C THR A 181 -1.46 -22.87 -9.88
N ASN A 182 -2.07 -22.48 -11.01
CA ASN A 182 -3.39 -21.84 -10.99
C ASN A 182 -4.44 -22.76 -10.35
N ARG A 183 -4.46 -24.04 -10.77
CA ARG A 183 -5.33 -25.07 -10.17
C ARG A 183 -5.03 -25.29 -8.68
N LEU A 184 -3.76 -25.22 -8.27
CA LEU A 184 -3.37 -25.36 -6.86
C LEU A 184 -3.83 -24.16 -6.02
N PHE A 185 -3.70 -22.93 -6.54
CA PHE A 185 -4.26 -21.72 -5.91
C PHE A 185 -5.78 -21.83 -5.75
N PHE A 186 -6.48 -22.33 -6.78
CA PHE A 186 -7.92 -22.58 -6.74
C PHE A 186 -8.29 -23.61 -5.67
N HIS A 187 -7.65 -24.77 -5.68
CA HIS A 187 -7.87 -25.84 -4.71
C HIS A 187 -7.66 -25.36 -3.26
N LEU A 188 -6.58 -24.62 -3.00
CA LEU A 188 -6.28 -24.04 -1.69
C LEU A 188 -7.07 -22.74 -1.39
N LYS A 189 -7.98 -22.31 -2.27
CA LYS A 189 -8.77 -21.07 -2.13
C LYS A 189 -7.90 -19.84 -1.79
N THR A 190 -6.74 -19.74 -2.43
CA THR A 190 -5.70 -18.73 -2.16
C THR A 190 -5.52 -17.82 -3.35
N LEU A 191 -5.43 -16.51 -3.10
CA LEU A 191 -5.18 -15.52 -4.14
C LEU A 191 -3.68 -15.36 -4.38
N ASN A 192 -3.29 -15.23 -5.65
CA ASN A 192 -1.94 -14.80 -5.99
C ASN A 192 -1.74 -13.31 -5.68
N ILE A 193 -0.49 -12.85 -5.62
CA ILE A 193 -0.12 -11.46 -5.30
C ILE A 193 -0.88 -10.40 -6.12
N PHE A 194 -1.10 -10.63 -7.41
CA PHE A 194 -1.78 -9.67 -8.29
C PHE A 194 -3.27 -9.53 -7.94
N ASP A 195 -3.88 -10.64 -7.56
CA ASP A 195 -5.29 -10.68 -7.19
C ASP A 195 -5.53 -10.31 -5.72
N VAL A 196 -4.53 -10.44 -4.85
CA VAL A 196 -4.57 -9.85 -3.49
C VAL A 196 -4.74 -8.34 -3.58
N TYR A 197 -3.99 -7.67 -4.45
CA TYR A 197 -4.14 -6.22 -4.64
C TYR A 197 -5.54 -5.84 -5.10
N ARG A 198 -6.05 -6.51 -6.16
CA ARG A 198 -7.41 -6.29 -6.66
C ARG A 198 -8.46 -6.51 -5.58
N TYR A 199 -8.30 -7.56 -4.79
CA TYR A 199 -9.20 -7.91 -3.70
C TYR A 199 -9.24 -6.81 -2.63
N GLN A 200 -8.07 -6.33 -2.19
CA GLN A 200 -8.01 -5.29 -1.16
C GLN A 200 -8.50 -3.92 -1.64
N VAL A 201 -8.18 -3.53 -2.87
CA VAL A 201 -8.70 -2.29 -3.47
C VAL A 201 -10.22 -2.34 -3.58
N SER A 202 -10.77 -3.48 -4.00
CA SER A 202 -12.23 -3.64 -4.11
C SER A 202 -12.92 -3.57 -2.74
N ILE A 203 -12.31 -4.13 -1.68
CA ILE A 203 -12.79 -3.99 -0.30
C ILE A 203 -12.75 -2.52 0.14
N PHE A 204 -11.67 -1.81 -0.19
CA PHE A 204 -11.57 -0.39 0.12
C PHE A 204 -12.70 0.41 -0.54
N MET A 205 -12.97 0.16 -1.82
CA MET A 205 -14.07 0.80 -2.56
C MET A 205 -15.45 0.45 -1.98
N TYR A 206 -15.66 -0.81 -1.56
CA TYR A 206 -16.91 -1.19 -0.88
C TYR A 206 -17.10 -0.41 0.43
N LYS A 207 -16.03 -0.29 1.23
CA LYS A 207 -16.08 0.51 2.46
C LYS A 207 -16.31 1.99 2.19
N TYR A 208 -15.73 2.53 1.11
CA TYR A 208 -15.96 3.91 0.68
C TYR A 208 -17.43 4.15 0.33
N VAL A 209 -18.02 3.29 -0.51
CA VAL A 209 -19.42 3.40 -0.95
C VAL A 209 -20.41 3.26 0.20
N ASN A 210 -20.08 2.47 1.22
CA ASN A 210 -20.91 2.28 2.42
C ASN A 210 -20.51 3.21 3.58
N GLU A 211 -19.76 4.29 3.30
CA GLU A 211 -19.41 5.34 4.27
C GLU A 211 -18.74 4.80 5.56
N SER A 212 -18.00 3.70 5.43
CA SER A 212 -17.36 3.01 6.55
C SER A 212 -15.84 3.28 6.63
N LEU A 213 -15.35 4.30 5.93
CA LEU A 213 -13.95 4.72 5.94
C LEU A 213 -13.76 5.94 6.86
N PRO A 214 -12.52 6.19 7.33
CA PRO A 214 -12.22 7.42 8.04
C PRO A 214 -12.49 8.68 7.20
N ILE A 215 -12.87 9.76 7.88
CA ILE A 215 -13.20 11.10 7.31
C ILE A 215 -12.14 11.63 6.34
N VAL A 216 -10.87 11.22 6.51
CA VAL A 216 -9.76 11.58 5.60
C VAL A 216 -10.03 11.16 4.15
N PHE A 217 -10.91 10.18 3.94
CA PHE A 217 -11.32 9.71 2.62
C PHE A 217 -12.64 10.30 2.15
N ASP A 218 -13.28 11.21 2.88
CA ASP A 218 -14.51 11.83 2.40
C ASP A 218 -14.24 12.61 1.11
N ASN A 219 -15.12 12.44 0.13
CA ASN A 219 -14.97 12.99 -1.22
C ASN A 219 -13.65 12.61 -1.92
N TYR A 220 -13.04 11.47 -1.53
CA TYR A 220 -11.82 10.99 -2.17
C TYR A 220 -12.05 10.50 -3.61
N PHE A 221 -13.26 10.08 -3.98
CA PHE A 221 -13.60 9.70 -5.34
C PHE A 221 -14.83 10.45 -5.83
N ASN A 222 -14.74 10.95 -7.07
CA ASN A 222 -15.83 11.68 -7.75
C ASN A 222 -16.57 10.74 -8.71
N LEU A 223 -17.84 11.05 -8.99
CA LEU A 223 -18.65 10.35 -9.99
C LEU A 223 -18.54 11.03 -11.36
N ASN A 224 -18.88 10.31 -12.43
CA ASN A 224 -18.86 10.90 -13.77
C ASN A 224 -19.89 12.02 -13.94
N ARG A 225 -21.02 11.95 -13.24
CA ARG A 225 -22.03 13.02 -13.25
C ARG A 225 -21.51 14.35 -12.70
N ASP A 226 -20.48 14.33 -11.86
CA ASP A 226 -19.91 15.56 -11.29
C ASP A 226 -19.08 16.35 -12.31
N TYR A 227 -18.74 15.73 -13.46
CA TYR A 227 -17.96 16.33 -14.54
C TYR A 227 -18.76 16.66 -15.81
N HIS A 228 -19.98 16.14 -15.92
CA HIS A 228 -20.81 16.28 -17.12
C HIS A 228 -22.21 16.78 -16.76
N HIS A 229 -22.66 17.85 -17.42
CA HIS A 229 -23.99 18.43 -17.19
C HIS A 229 -25.15 17.69 -17.88
N TYR A 230 -24.88 16.60 -18.60
CA TYR A 230 -25.88 15.82 -19.33
C TYR A 230 -25.89 14.34 -18.89
N PRO A 231 -27.06 13.67 -18.93
CA PRO A 231 -27.17 12.28 -18.49
C PRO A 231 -26.41 11.35 -19.44
N THR A 232 -25.48 10.57 -18.90
CA THR A 232 -24.76 9.52 -19.63
C THR A 232 -25.05 8.16 -19.02
N ARG A 233 -25.02 7.09 -19.82
CA ARG A 233 -25.25 5.70 -19.34
C ARG A 233 -24.28 5.24 -18.24
N LYS A 234 -23.20 5.99 -17.99
CA LYS A 234 -22.17 5.70 -16.98
C LYS A 234 -22.05 6.83 -15.94
N SER A 235 -23.10 7.64 -15.78
CA SER A 235 -23.14 8.78 -14.84
C SER A 235 -22.82 8.37 -13.40
N ASP A 236 -23.31 7.20 -12.98
CA ASP A 236 -23.16 6.69 -11.60
C ASP A 236 -21.89 5.86 -11.40
N ASN A 237 -21.05 5.72 -12.43
CA ASN A 237 -19.72 5.14 -12.26
C ASN A 237 -18.76 6.18 -11.67
N PHE A 238 -17.81 5.71 -10.88
CA PHE A 238 -16.71 6.55 -10.42
C PHE A 238 -15.86 7.03 -11.59
N HIS A 239 -15.44 8.28 -11.52
CA HIS A 239 -14.58 8.88 -12.52
C HIS A 239 -13.17 8.29 -12.45
N VAL A 240 -12.65 7.86 -13.60
CA VAL A 240 -11.27 7.39 -13.71
C VAL A 240 -10.42 8.54 -14.23
N SER A 241 -9.65 9.16 -13.34
CA SER A 241 -8.85 10.32 -13.70
C SER A 241 -7.74 10.01 -14.70
N ARG A 242 -7.48 10.99 -15.58
CA ARG A 242 -6.31 10.98 -16.47
C ARG A 242 -5.04 11.08 -15.63
N PHE A 243 -3.97 10.44 -16.09
CA PHE A 243 -2.70 10.39 -15.38
C PHE A 243 -1.55 10.84 -16.28
N CYS A 244 -0.59 11.55 -15.69
CA CYS A 244 0.63 11.99 -16.38
C CYS A 244 1.84 11.11 -16.07
N THR A 245 1.78 10.31 -14.99
CA THR A 245 2.88 9.45 -14.54
C THR A 245 2.40 8.04 -14.23
N GLN A 246 3.29 7.06 -14.40
CA GLN A 246 2.98 5.67 -14.03
C GLN A 246 2.83 5.49 -12.51
N ALA A 247 3.49 6.30 -11.70
CA ALA A 247 3.27 6.31 -10.26
C ALA A 247 1.82 6.67 -9.92
N PHE A 248 1.27 7.72 -10.55
CA PHE A 248 -0.11 8.14 -10.32
C PHE A 248 -1.14 7.16 -10.92
N ASN A 249 -0.89 6.62 -12.12
CA ASN A 249 -1.73 5.57 -12.71
C ASN A 249 -1.90 4.36 -11.78
N ARG A 250 -0.85 4.04 -11.02
CA ARG A 250 -0.84 2.90 -10.09
C ARG A 250 -1.44 3.19 -8.72
N SER A 251 -1.77 4.45 -8.44
CA SER A 251 -2.36 4.89 -7.18
C SER A 251 -3.77 4.33 -6.97
N LEU A 252 -4.18 4.28 -5.70
CA LEU A 252 -5.54 3.92 -5.32
C LEU A 252 -6.59 4.82 -5.97
N TYR A 253 -6.29 6.10 -6.15
CA TYR A 253 -7.18 7.09 -6.76
C TYR A 253 -7.61 6.71 -8.19
N VAL A 254 -6.70 6.14 -8.99
CA VAL A 254 -7.00 5.69 -10.36
C VAL A 254 -7.51 4.25 -10.39
N MET A 255 -6.88 3.36 -9.62
CA MET A 255 -7.16 1.93 -9.67
C MET A 255 -8.45 1.52 -8.96
N GLY A 256 -8.85 2.25 -7.91
CA GLY A 256 -10.11 2.05 -7.18
C GLY A 256 -11.32 2.13 -8.11
N PRO A 257 -11.57 3.28 -8.76
CA PRO A 257 -12.64 3.44 -9.75
C PRO A 257 -12.55 2.43 -10.88
N LYS A 258 -11.34 2.15 -11.39
CA LYS A 258 -11.12 1.20 -12.49
C LYS A 258 -11.57 -0.22 -12.13
N PHE A 259 -11.24 -0.71 -10.94
CA PHE A 259 -11.68 -2.03 -10.50
C PHE A 259 -13.15 -2.03 -10.11
N TRP A 260 -13.59 -1.02 -9.36
CA TRP A 260 -14.98 -0.94 -8.91
C TRP A 260 -15.95 -0.91 -10.09
N ASN A 261 -15.73 -0.05 -11.08
CA ASN A 261 -16.61 0.08 -12.24
C ASN A 261 -16.74 -1.24 -13.02
N ASN A 262 -15.68 -2.05 -13.07
CA ASN A 262 -15.64 -3.34 -13.76
C ASN A 262 -16.19 -4.52 -12.93
N LEU A 263 -16.59 -4.32 -11.66
CA LEU A 263 -17.22 -5.36 -10.86
C LEU A 263 -18.70 -5.53 -11.21
N ASN A 264 -19.16 -6.78 -11.16
CA ASN A 264 -20.57 -7.12 -11.36
C ASN A 264 -21.46 -6.49 -10.28
N ASN A 265 -22.66 -6.07 -10.66
CA ASN A 265 -23.62 -5.45 -9.73
C ASN A 265 -24.05 -6.40 -8.62
N ASP A 266 -24.14 -7.71 -8.87
CA ASP A 266 -24.46 -8.71 -7.84
C ASP A 266 -23.43 -8.73 -6.71
N ILE A 267 -22.16 -8.46 -7.03
CA ILE A 267 -21.08 -8.38 -6.04
C ILE A 267 -21.15 -7.02 -5.34
N LYS A 268 -21.28 -5.93 -6.09
CA LYS A 268 -21.36 -4.56 -5.54
C LYS A 268 -22.50 -4.42 -4.53
N ASN A 269 -23.68 -4.95 -4.86
CA ASN A 269 -24.90 -4.86 -4.07
C ASN A 269 -24.95 -5.88 -2.92
N SER A 270 -23.80 -6.43 -2.50
CA SER A 270 -23.73 -7.33 -1.36
C SER A 270 -24.19 -6.62 -0.08
N LYS A 271 -25.08 -7.27 0.68
CA LYS A 271 -25.73 -6.71 1.89
C LYS A 271 -24.77 -6.41 3.06
N SER A 272 -23.59 -7.02 3.07
CA SER A 272 -22.59 -6.80 4.12
C SER A 272 -21.17 -7.01 3.60
N LEU A 273 -20.19 -6.43 4.30
CA LEU A 273 -18.78 -6.58 3.98
C LEU A 273 -18.33 -8.05 3.95
N GLY A 274 -18.83 -8.89 4.87
CA GLY A 274 -18.49 -10.31 4.90
C GLY A 274 -18.99 -11.05 3.66
N ILE A 275 -20.22 -10.77 3.21
CA ILE A 275 -20.79 -11.34 1.99
C ILE A 275 -20.03 -10.84 0.76
N PHE A 276 -19.73 -9.54 0.71
CA PHE A 276 -18.93 -8.93 -0.35
C PHE A 276 -17.56 -9.61 -0.50
N CYS A 277 -16.79 -9.70 0.59
CA CYS A 277 -15.49 -10.35 0.64
C CYS A 277 -15.54 -11.79 0.10
N ARG A 278 -16.52 -12.57 0.56
CA ARG A 278 -16.69 -13.97 0.14
C ARG A 278 -17.04 -14.08 -1.36
N ASN A 279 -18.01 -13.29 -1.83
CA ASN A 279 -18.47 -13.30 -3.22
C ASN A 279 -17.37 -12.83 -4.17
N LEU A 280 -16.68 -11.74 -3.80
CA LEU A 280 -15.55 -11.21 -4.57
C LEU A 280 -14.42 -12.24 -4.66
N LYS A 281 -14.03 -12.86 -3.54
CA LYS A 281 -12.98 -13.89 -3.53
C LYS A 281 -13.37 -15.08 -4.42
N LYS A 282 -14.62 -15.52 -4.36
CA LYS A 282 -15.14 -16.61 -5.23
C LYS A 282 -15.06 -16.22 -6.70
N HIS A 283 -15.49 -15.00 -7.07
CA HIS A 283 -15.45 -14.50 -8.44
C HIS A 283 -14.02 -14.44 -8.99
N ILE A 284 -13.06 -13.97 -8.18
CA ILE A 284 -11.65 -13.91 -8.59
C ILE A 284 -11.08 -15.33 -8.77
N LEU A 285 -11.33 -16.24 -7.82
CA LEU A 285 -10.82 -17.61 -7.87
C LEU A 285 -11.34 -18.41 -9.08
N GLN A 286 -12.55 -18.14 -9.57
CA GLN A 286 -13.08 -18.80 -10.77
C GLN A 286 -12.19 -18.62 -12.00
N ARG A 287 -11.42 -17.52 -12.08
CA ARG A 287 -10.45 -17.25 -13.17
C ARG A 287 -9.23 -18.17 -13.13
N TYR A 288 -9.05 -18.95 -12.07
CA TYR A 288 -7.93 -19.88 -11.93
C TYR A 288 -8.28 -21.30 -12.40
N ASN A 289 -9.57 -21.56 -12.66
CA ASN A 289 -10.05 -22.88 -13.09
C ASN A 289 -9.95 -23.09 -14.61
N SER A 290 -9.70 -22.02 -15.37
CA SER A 290 -9.40 -22.04 -16.80
C SER A 290 -7.97 -22.51 -17.07
#